data_AF-A0A2P2HW00-F1
#
_entry.id   AF-A0A2P2HW00-F1
#
_cell.length_a   1.000
_cell.length_b   1.000
_cell.length_c   1.000
_cell.angle_alpha   90.00
_cell.angle_beta   90.00
_cell.angle_gamma   90.00
#
_symmetry.space_group_name_H-M   'P 1'
#
loop_
_entity.id
_entity.type
_entity.pdbx_description
1 polymer ?
#
loop_
_entity_poly.entity_id
_entity_poly.type
_entity_poly.pdbx_seq_one_letter_code
_entity_poly.pdbx_strand_id
1 'polypeptide(L)'
;MTTYTDKGPQPEGGKFLHFDHIRFWVGNAKQAASFYCTRLGFERFAYSGLETGSRSICSHAVRQNKIVYVFESALLPDNEEMGRHLVKHGDGAKDIAFTVQDLDIIMKVAKAKGVEVVREIWEESDEHGTVRFAQVKTY
;
A
#
# COMPACT_ATOMS: atom_id res chain seq x y z
N MET A 1 26.30 8.00 7.63
CA MET A 1 25.08 8.54 8.26
C MET A 1 24.91 9.94 7.69
N THR A 2 24.04 10.14 6.69
CA THR A 2 23.82 11.46 6.09
C THR A 2 22.88 12.24 7.01
N THR A 3 23.45 13.04 7.91
CA THR A 3 22.71 13.99 8.73
C THR A 3 22.31 15.18 7.87
N TYR A 4 21.10 15.09 7.30
CA TYR A 4 20.43 16.23 6.67
C TYR A 4 19.83 17.08 7.80
N THR A 5 20.56 18.12 8.22
CA THR A 5 20.26 18.92 9.42
C THR A 5 19.20 20.00 9.18
N ASP A 6 18.89 20.32 7.92
CA ASP A 6 17.86 21.28 7.55
C ASP A 6 16.69 20.58 6.85
N LYS A 7 15.61 20.35 7.59
CA LYS A 7 14.37 19.72 7.09
C LYS A 7 13.31 20.74 6.68
N GLY A 8 13.69 22.02 6.58
CA GLY A 8 12.75 23.11 6.33
C GLY A 8 11.79 23.34 7.51
N PRO A 9 10.76 24.17 7.31
CA PRO A 9 9.77 24.46 8.35
C PRO A 9 9.04 23.19 8.76
N GLN A 10 8.89 23.01 10.08
CA GLN A 10 8.15 21.88 10.63
C GLN A 10 6.67 21.98 10.24
N PRO A 11 6.02 20.89 9.81
CA PRO A 11 4.59 20.87 9.56
C PRO A 11 3.79 21.28 10.79
N GLU A 12 2.64 21.94 10.57
CA GLU A 12 1.73 22.39 11.64
C GLU A 12 1.19 21.25 12.52
N GLY A 13 1.16 20.03 11.97
CA GLY A 13 0.80 18.81 12.69
C GLY A 13 0.84 17.61 11.76
N GLY A 14 0.61 16.43 12.34
CA GLY A 14 0.78 15.17 11.63
C GLY A 14 2.24 14.77 11.47
N LYS A 15 2.52 13.46 11.49
CA LYS A 15 3.88 12.94 11.31
C LYS A 15 3.88 11.68 10.48
N PHE A 16 4.69 11.67 9.42
CA PHE A 16 5.04 10.46 8.68
C PHE A 16 6.19 9.76 9.42
N LEU A 17 5.96 8.54 9.89
CA LEU A 17 6.93 7.81 10.71
C LEU A 17 7.92 7.04 9.85
N HIS A 18 7.41 6.19 8.96
CA HIS A 18 8.19 5.36 8.07
C HIS A 18 7.31 4.80 6.94
N PHE A 19 7.93 4.17 5.96
CA PHE A 19 7.22 3.32 5.01
C PHE A 19 6.54 2.17 5.76
N ASP A 20 5.28 1.90 5.38
CA ASP A 20 4.49 0.82 5.95
C ASP A 20 4.61 -0.43 5.07
N HIS A 21 4.16 -0.32 3.82
CA HIS A 21 4.29 -1.35 2.80
C HIS A 21 4.22 -0.72 1.39
N ILE A 22 4.61 -1.49 0.38
CA ILE A 22 4.38 -1.14 -1.03
C ILE A 22 3.43 -2.16 -1.64
N ARG A 23 2.37 -1.68 -2.30
CA ARG A 23 1.44 -2.53 -3.05
C ARG A 23 1.82 -2.55 -4.52
N PHE A 24 1.79 -3.74 -5.09
CA PHE A 24 2.05 -4.00 -6.49
C PHE A 24 0.81 -4.59 -7.13
N TRP A 25 0.46 -4.08 -8.30
CA TRP A 25 -0.47 -4.74 -9.20
C TRP A 25 0.31 -5.54 -10.21
N VAL A 26 0.06 -6.84 -10.21
CA VAL A 26 0.81 -7.82 -10.99
C VAL A 26 -0.14 -8.80 -11.67
N GLY A 27 0.29 -9.37 -12.80
CA GLY A 27 -0.50 -10.35 -13.52
C GLY A 27 -0.71 -11.64 -12.73
N ASN A 28 0.27 -12.04 -11.90
CA ASN A 28 0.16 -13.24 -11.06
C ASN A 28 0.82 -13.03 -9.68
N ALA A 29 0.02 -12.66 -8.68
CA ALA A 29 0.45 -12.37 -7.32
C ALA A 29 1.12 -13.57 -6.64
N LYS A 30 0.67 -14.80 -6.92
CA LYS A 30 1.24 -16.02 -6.33
C LYS A 30 2.66 -16.27 -6.82
N GLN A 31 2.89 -16.10 -8.12
CA GLN A 31 4.22 -16.25 -8.73
C GLN A 31 5.14 -15.08 -8.35
N ALA A 32 4.65 -13.84 -8.36
CA ALA A 32 5.42 -12.69 -7.90
C ALA A 32 5.89 -12.87 -6.45
N ALA A 33 4.99 -13.20 -5.53
CA ALA A 33 5.37 -13.49 -4.15
C ALA A 33 6.41 -14.63 -4.05
N SER A 34 6.27 -15.69 -4.84
CA SER A 34 7.24 -16.79 -4.89
C SER A 34 8.62 -16.33 -5.38
N PHE A 35 8.67 -15.47 -6.41
CA PHE A 35 9.90 -14.91 -6.95
C PHE A 35 10.63 -14.10 -5.88
N TYR A 36 9.95 -13.16 -5.22
CA TYR A 36 10.56 -12.32 -4.19
C TYR A 36 11.00 -13.13 -2.96
N CYS A 37 10.26 -14.17 -2.57
CA CYS A 37 10.71 -15.06 -1.49
C CYS A 37 11.97 -15.83 -1.89
N THR A 38 11.95 -16.46 -3.05
CA THR A 38 13.03 -17.38 -3.49
C THR A 38 14.31 -16.64 -3.88
N ARG A 39 14.18 -15.50 -4.56
CA ARG A 39 15.30 -14.78 -5.17
C ARG A 39 15.85 -13.66 -4.30
N LEU A 40 15.01 -13.06 -3.46
CA LEU A 40 15.36 -11.87 -2.68
C LEU A 40 15.29 -12.12 -1.16
N GLY A 41 14.97 -13.35 -0.73
CA GLY A 41 14.99 -13.74 0.68
C GLY A 41 13.84 -13.15 1.50
N PHE A 42 12.74 -12.79 0.87
CA PHE A 42 11.50 -12.47 1.59
C PHE A 42 10.84 -13.75 2.12
N GLU A 43 9.99 -13.59 3.12
CA GLU A 43 9.18 -14.67 3.68
C GLU A 43 7.70 -14.36 3.48
N ARG A 44 6.88 -15.42 3.39
CA ARG A 44 5.41 -15.27 3.35
C ARG A 44 4.95 -14.65 4.66
N PHE A 45 4.16 -13.58 4.57
CA PHE A 45 3.75 -12.81 5.73
C PHE A 45 2.24 -12.88 5.99
N ALA A 46 1.42 -12.60 4.99
CA ALA A 46 -0.04 -12.67 5.09
C ALA A 46 -0.69 -12.99 3.73
N TYR A 47 -1.95 -13.38 3.76
CA TYR A 47 -2.70 -13.76 2.57
C TYR A 47 -4.16 -13.30 2.65
N SER A 48 -4.69 -12.85 1.51
CA SER A 48 -6.13 -12.67 1.30
C SER A 48 -6.50 -13.16 -0.10
N GLY A 49 -7.56 -13.95 -0.22
CA GLY A 49 -8.06 -14.49 -1.48
C GLY A 49 -9.34 -15.27 -1.29
N LEU A 50 -9.66 -16.18 -2.22
CA LEU A 50 -10.93 -16.90 -2.26
C LEU A 50 -11.17 -17.68 -0.95
N GLU A 51 -10.11 -18.28 -0.44
CA GLU A 51 -10.07 -19.10 0.77
C GLU A 51 -10.32 -18.27 2.05
N THR A 52 -10.11 -16.95 1.99
CA THR A 52 -10.33 -16.02 3.11
C THR A 52 -11.51 -15.07 2.87
N GLY A 53 -12.32 -15.33 1.84
CA GLY A 53 -13.52 -14.54 1.53
C GLY A 53 -13.32 -13.36 0.59
N SER A 54 -12.09 -13.04 0.16
CA SER A 54 -11.84 -12.03 -0.87
C SER A 54 -12.10 -12.59 -2.26
N ARG A 55 -13.21 -12.17 -2.88
CA ARG A 55 -13.68 -12.74 -4.17
C ARG A 55 -13.23 -11.97 -5.41
N SER A 56 -12.75 -10.74 -5.26
CA SER A 56 -12.37 -9.86 -6.39
C SER A 56 -10.86 -9.77 -6.58
N ILE A 57 -10.08 -9.79 -5.50
CA ILE A 57 -8.63 -9.56 -5.50
C ILE A 57 -7.95 -10.65 -4.66
N CYS A 58 -6.84 -11.17 -5.16
CA CYS A 58 -5.93 -12.05 -4.43
C CYS A 58 -4.68 -11.26 -4.06
N SER A 59 -4.35 -11.21 -2.78
CA SER A 59 -3.23 -10.46 -2.23
C SER A 59 -2.28 -11.38 -1.48
N HIS A 60 -1.02 -11.40 -1.89
CA HIS A 60 0.07 -12.08 -1.20
C HIS A 60 1.02 -11.06 -0.59
N ALA A 61 1.06 -10.99 0.74
CA ALA A 61 2.02 -10.15 1.45
C ALA A 61 3.28 -10.96 1.78
N VAL A 62 4.44 -10.37 1.51
CA VAL A 62 5.75 -10.92 1.85
C VAL A 62 6.55 -9.90 2.64
N ARG A 63 7.38 -10.37 3.56
CA ARG A 63 8.16 -9.51 4.46
C ARG A 63 9.61 -9.94 4.56
N GLN A 64 10.51 -8.96 4.59
CA GLN A 64 11.90 -9.15 4.96
C GLN A 64 12.28 -8.04 5.95
N ASN A 65 12.57 -8.40 7.20
CA ASN A 65 12.74 -7.45 8.29
C ASN A 65 11.53 -6.49 8.40
N LYS A 66 11.73 -5.20 8.12
CA LYS A 66 10.70 -4.14 8.13
C LYS A 66 10.11 -3.86 6.75
N ILE A 67 10.62 -4.48 5.68
CA ILE A 67 10.17 -4.26 4.31
C ILE A 67 8.99 -5.19 4.04
N VAL A 68 7.84 -4.62 3.69
CA VAL A 68 6.62 -5.36 3.35
C VAL A 68 6.21 -5.04 1.92
N TYR A 69 6.06 -6.08 1.10
CA TYR A 69 5.47 -5.98 -0.23
C TYR A 69 4.17 -6.76 -0.29
N VAL A 70 3.16 -6.17 -0.92
CA VAL A 70 1.85 -6.79 -1.13
C VAL A 70 1.63 -6.90 -2.63
N PHE A 71 1.61 -8.12 -3.15
CA PHE A 71 1.33 -8.41 -4.55
C PHE A 71 -0.13 -8.72 -4.73
N GLU A 72 -0.81 -8.00 -5.63
CA GLU A 72 -2.23 -8.14 -5.87
C GLU A 72 -2.52 -8.47 -7.33
N SER A 73 -3.46 -9.39 -7.54
CA SER A 73 -4.01 -9.72 -8.86
C SER A 73 -5.52 -9.79 -8.81
N ALA A 74 -6.18 -9.37 -9.88
CA ALA A 74 -7.61 -9.57 -10.07
C ALA A 74 -7.92 -11.09 -10.18
N LEU A 75 -8.95 -11.54 -9.46
CA LEU A 75 -9.42 -12.93 -9.49
C LEU A 75 -10.46 -13.20 -10.59
N LEU A 76 -11.17 -12.16 -10.99
CA LEU A 76 -12.25 -12.22 -11.97
C LEU A 76 -11.81 -11.57 -13.28
N PRO A 77 -12.36 -12.02 -14.43
CA PRO A 77 -12.22 -11.28 -15.68
C PRO A 77 -12.84 -9.88 -15.55
N ASP A 78 -12.47 -9.00 -16.48
CA ASP A 78 -13.07 -7.66 -16.65
C ASP A 78 -12.88 -6.69 -15.47
N ASN A 79 -11.87 -6.90 -14.62
CA ASN A 79 -11.42 -5.86 -13.70
C ASN A 79 -10.71 -4.76 -14.50
N GLU A 80 -11.49 -3.77 -14.98
CA GLU A 80 -10.98 -2.71 -15.86
C GLU A 80 -9.89 -1.85 -15.22
N GLU A 81 -9.90 -1.68 -13.89
CA GLU A 81 -8.92 -0.82 -13.22
C GLU A 81 -7.55 -1.50 -13.16
N MET A 82 -7.48 -2.71 -12.60
CA MET A 82 -6.24 -3.49 -12.55
C MET A 82 -5.80 -3.90 -13.95
N GLY A 83 -6.74 -4.26 -14.83
CA GLY A 83 -6.46 -4.64 -16.21
C GLY A 83 -5.82 -3.50 -17.01
N ARG A 84 -6.37 -2.28 -16.96
CA ARG A 84 -5.77 -1.12 -17.65
C ARG A 84 -4.38 -0.79 -17.12
N HIS A 85 -4.16 -0.90 -15.81
CA HIS A 85 -2.83 -0.73 -15.24
C HIS A 85 -1.85 -1.76 -15.79
N LEU A 86 -2.20 -3.05 -15.76
CA LEU A 86 -1.33 -4.12 -16.23
C LEU A 86 -0.99 -3.98 -17.71
N VAL A 87 -1.95 -3.62 -18.56
CA VAL A 87 -1.71 -3.37 -19.99
C VAL A 87 -0.76 -2.18 -20.19
N LYS A 88 -0.94 -1.10 -19.42
CA LYS A 88 -0.16 0.13 -19.58
C LYS A 88 1.25 0.04 -19.00
N HIS A 89 1.43 -0.67 -17.89
CA HIS A 89 2.65 -0.60 -17.06
C HIS A 89 3.33 -1.96 -16.87
N GLY A 90 2.67 -3.07 -17.17
CA GLY A 90 3.08 -4.39 -16.70
C GLY A 90 2.94 -4.52 -15.18
N ASP A 91 3.70 -5.46 -14.62
CA ASP A 91 3.81 -5.67 -13.17
C ASP A 91 4.53 -4.47 -12.53
N GLY A 92 3.86 -3.76 -11.61
CA GLY A 92 4.39 -2.50 -11.08
C GLY A 92 3.80 -2.07 -9.75
N ALA A 93 4.50 -1.14 -9.09
CA ALA A 93 4.03 -0.53 -7.86
C ALA A 93 2.82 0.35 -8.14
N LYS A 94 1.74 0.13 -7.39
CA LYS A 94 0.48 0.88 -7.48
C LYS A 94 0.35 1.90 -6.35
N ASP A 95 0.79 1.55 -5.14
CA ASP A 95 0.60 2.37 -3.94
C ASP A 95 1.80 2.25 -3.00
N ILE A 96 2.17 3.38 -2.39
CA ILE A 96 3.25 3.48 -1.40
C ILE A 96 2.62 3.94 -0.09
N ALA A 97 2.52 3.04 0.89
CA ALA A 97 1.87 3.32 2.15
C ALA A 97 2.87 3.85 3.19
N PHE A 98 2.39 4.76 4.05
CA PHE A 98 3.15 5.32 5.15
C PHE A 98 2.42 5.12 6.47
N THR A 99 3.16 4.73 7.50
CA THR A 99 2.65 4.74 8.87
C THR A 99 2.70 6.18 9.37
N VAL A 100 1.58 6.69 9.85
CA VAL A 100 1.45 8.10 10.26
C VAL A 100 0.88 8.27 11.66
N GLN A 101 1.18 9.41 12.27
CA GLN A 101 0.49 9.91 13.45
C GLN A 101 -0.38 11.10 13.05
N ASP A 102 -1.60 11.13 13.58
CA ASP A 102 -2.61 12.16 13.33
C ASP A 102 -3.02 12.27 11.85
N LEU A 103 -3.73 11.23 11.38
CA LEU A 103 -4.22 11.12 10.00
C LEU A 103 -5.20 12.26 9.65
N ASP A 104 -5.97 12.74 10.61
CA ASP A 104 -6.96 13.81 10.40
C ASP A 104 -6.29 15.13 10.03
N ILE A 105 -5.21 15.52 10.74
CA ILE A 105 -4.44 16.72 10.37
C ILE A 105 -3.78 16.54 9.00
N ILE A 106 -3.18 15.38 8.73
CA ILE A 106 -2.52 15.10 7.44
C ILE A 106 -3.52 15.26 6.29
N MET A 107 -4.70 14.65 6.40
CA MET A 107 -5.75 14.73 5.38
C MET A 107 -6.32 16.15 5.25
N LYS A 108 -6.51 16.87 6.36
CA LYS A 108 -6.94 18.28 6.31
C LYS A 108 -5.94 19.15 5.56
N VAL A 109 -4.65 19.01 5.85
CA VAL A 109 -3.58 19.77 5.17
C VAL A 109 -3.48 19.36 3.70
N ALA A 110 -3.57 18.07 3.38
CA ALA A 110 -3.54 17.59 2.00
C ALA A 110 -4.68 18.19 1.17
N LYS A 111 -5.91 18.18 1.69
CA LYS A 111 -7.07 18.81 1.03
C LYS A 111 -6.90 20.32 0.87
N ALA A 112 -6.41 21.01 1.90
CA ALA A 112 -6.17 22.45 1.85
C ALA A 112 -5.12 22.84 0.79
N LYS A 113 -4.17 21.94 0.52
CA LYS A 113 -3.15 22.09 -0.53
C LYS A 113 -3.62 21.62 -1.92
N GLY A 114 -4.88 21.20 -2.07
CA GLY A 114 -5.44 20.77 -3.35
C GLY A 114 -5.01 19.38 -3.81
N VAL A 115 -4.53 18.52 -2.90
CA VAL A 115 -4.22 17.12 -3.22
C VAL A 115 -5.51 16.37 -3.54
N GLU A 116 -5.55 15.66 -4.68
CA GLU A 116 -6.69 14.83 -5.08
C GLU A 116 -6.81 13.62 -4.12
N VAL A 117 -7.95 13.53 -3.44
CA VAL A 117 -8.25 12.42 -2.53
C VAL A 117 -8.87 11.28 -3.33
N VAL A 118 -8.23 10.11 -3.31
CA VAL A 118 -8.72 8.88 -3.95
C VAL A 118 -9.77 8.22 -3.06
N ARG A 119 -9.51 8.18 -1.75
CA ARG A 119 -10.43 7.62 -0.76
C ARG A 119 -10.31 8.39 0.56
N GLU A 120 -11.45 8.88 1.03
CA GLU A 120 -11.60 9.53 2.33
C GLU A 120 -11.25 8.59 3.48
N ILE A 121 -11.02 9.15 4.69
CA ILE A 121 -10.62 8.34 5.85
C ILE A 121 -11.64 7.21 6.09
N TRP A 122 -11.13 5.98 6.20
CA TRP A 122 -11.92 4.82 6.60
C TRP A 122 -11.18 4.00 7.64
N GLU A 123 -11.91 3.11 8.31
CA GLU A 123 -11.37 2.26 9.37
C GLU A 123 -11.64 0.80 9.05
N GLU A 124 -10.69 -0.06 9.37
CA GLU A 124 -10.84 -1.51 9.35
C GLU A 124 -10.49 -2.03 10.74
N SER A 125 -11.26 -2.98 11.26
CA SER A 125 -11.09 -3.50 12.61
C SER A 125 -11.22 -5.02 12.65
N ASP A 126 -10.43 -5.64 13.51
CA ASP A 126 -10.45 -7.06 13.82
C ASP A 126 -10.18 -7.28 15.33
N GLU A 127 -9.91 -8.52 15.72
CA GLU A 127 -9.54 -8.91 17.09
C GLU A 127 -8.22 -8.33 17.61
N HIS A 128 -7.39 -7.76 16.74
CA HIS A 128 -6.10 -7.16 17.09
C HIS A 128 -6.15 -5.62 17.16
N GLY A 129 -7.27 -5.01 16.79
CA GLY A 129 -7.52 -3.58 16.96
C GLY A 129 -8.13 -2.95 15.72
N THR A 130 -7.85 -1.65 15.55
CA THR A 130 -8.39 -0.83 14.47
C THR A 130 -7.26 -0.10 13.75
N VAL A 131 -7.30 -0.12 12.43
CA VAL A 131 -6.41 0.67 11.58
C VAL A 131 -7.23 1.68 10.80
N ARG A 132 -6.77 2.94 10.81
CA ARG A 132 -7.36 4.04 10.04
C ARG A 132 -6.51 4.29 8.81
N PHE A 133 -7.16 4.40 7.65
CA PHE A 133 -6.51 4.59 6.37
C PHE A 133 -7.09 5.81 5.65
N ALA A 134 -6.29 6.39 4.75
CA ALA A 134 -6.76 7.32 3.74
C ALA A 134 -5.90 7.15 2.49
N GLN A 135 -6.43 7.51 1.32
CA GLN A 135 -5.70 7.39 0.07
C GLN A 135 -5.75 8.70 -0.71
N VAL A 136 -4.58 9.17 -1.11
CA VAL A 136 -4.41 10.38 -1.92
C VAL A 136 -3.66 10.03 -3.19
N LYS A 137 -3.92 10.77 -4.26
CA LYS A 137 -3.32 10.51 -5.56
C LYS A 137 -1.94 11.12 -5.63
N THR A 138 -0.99 10.34 -6.14
CA THR A 138 0.29 10.88 -6.61
C THR A 138 0.13 11.41 -8.04
N TYR A 139 1.01 12.32 -8.46
CA TYR A 139 1.11 12.95 -9.79
C TYR A 139 0.30 12.36 -10.97
#